data_AF-A0A9X9X7H6-F1
#
_entry.id   AF-A0A9X9X7H6-F1
#
_cell.length_a   1.000
_cell.length_b   1.000
_cell.length_c   1.000
_cell.angle_alpha   90.00
_cell.angle_beta   90.00
_cell.angle_gamma   90.00
#
_symmetry.space_group_name_H-M   'P 1'
#
loop_
_entity.id
_entity.type
_entity.pdbx_description
1 polymer ?
#
loop_
_entity_poly.entity_id
_entity_poly.type
_entity_poly.pdbx_seq_one_letter_code
_entity_poly.pdbx_strand_id
1 'polypeptide(L)'
;MTVYGTWRFFAEAQTVMLRRSFALWAEPHNAGPALARMVVEKQHAFAQGALAAGFAIARGAEPAAVAAAALRPARQRVRRNLKGEGLA
;
A
#
# COMPACT_ATOMS: atom_id res chain seq x y z
N MET A 1 16.26 6.23 -3.85
CA MET A 1 15.22 5.32 -4.39
C MET A 1 15.67 4.92 -5.79
N THR A 2 15.95 3.64 -6.09
CA THR A 2 16.44 3.26 -7.43
C THR A 2 15.28 3.12 -8.40
N VAL A 3 15.48 3.46 -9.67
CA VAL A 3 14.47 3.37 -10.74
C VAL A 3 13.89 1.95 -10.82
N TYR A 4 14.75 0.93 -10.72
CA TYR A 4 14.36 -0.48 -10.67
C TYR A 4 13.43 -0.83 -9.50
N GLY A 5 13.67 -0.28 -8.30
CA GLY A 5 12.82 -0.52 -7.13
C GLY A 5 11.42 0.10 -7.28
N THR A 6 11.34 1.24 -7.95
CA THR A 6 10.06 1.91 -8.25
C THR A 6 9.26 1.14 -9.29
N TRP A 7 9.88 0.70 -10.39
CA TRP A 7 9.21 -0.12 -11.41
C TRP A 7 8.72 -1.45 -10.86
N ARG A 8 9.53 -2.12 -10.03
CA ARG A 8 9.12 -3.34 -9.35
C ARG A 8 7.89 -3.11 -8.46
N PHE A 9 7.88 -2.04 -7.66
CA PHE A 9 6.72 -1.68 -6.85
C PHE A 9 5.45 -1.45 -7.69
N PHE A 10 5.57 -0.79 -8.84
CA PHE A 10 4.43 -0.58 -9.74
C PHE A 10 3.91 -1.89 -10.34
N ALA A 11 4.80 -2.79 -10.77
CA ALA A 11 4.41 -4.11 -11.25
C ALA A 11 3.69 -4.90 -10.15
N GLU A 12 4.26 -4.92 -8.95
CA GLU A 12 3.69 -5.56 -7.76
C GLU A 12 2.29 -5.01 -7.42
N ALA A 13 2.12 -3.69 -7.47
CA ALA A 13 0.84 -3.03 -7.21
C ALA A 13 -0.21 -3.35 -8.29
N GLN A 14 0.19 -3.39 -9.57
CA GLN A 14 -0.71 -3.75 -10.66
C GLN A 14 -1.22 -5.18 -10.52
N THR A 15 -0.36 -6.14 -10.15
CA THR A 15 -0.78 -7.54 -9.90
C THR A 15 -1.81 -7.63 -8.77
N VAL A 16 -1.62 -6.89 -7.67
CA VAL A 16 -2.57 -6.88 -6.55
C VAL A 16 -3.91 -6.28 -6.97
N MET A 17 -3.89 -5.18 -7.73
CA MET A 17 -5.12 -4.55 -8.24
C MET A 17 -5.87 -5.47 -9.20
N LEU A 18 -5.17 -6.10 -10.13
CA LEU A 18 -5.78 -7.05 -11.06
C LEU A 18 -6.46 -8.19 -10.31
N ARG A 19 -5.78 -8.79 -9.32
CA ARG A 19 -6.31 -9.90 -8.53
C ARG A 19 -7.53 -9.48 -7.69
N ARG A 20 -7.52 -8.26 -7.13
CA ARG A 20 -8.67 -7.69 -6.40
C ARG A 20 -9.84 -7.39 -7.34
N SER A 21 -9.59 -6.86 -8.54
CA SER A 21 -10.64 -6.65 -9.54
C SER A 21 -11.28 -7.97 -9.94
N PHE A 22 -10.49 -9.02 -10.16
CA PHE A 22 -11.01 -10.36 -10.43
C PHE A 22 -11.86 -10.91 -9.27
N ALA A 23 -11.42 -10.75 -8.02
CA ALA A 23 -12.19 -11.19 -6.85
C ALA A 23 -13.54 -10.46 -6.73
N LEU A 24 -13.58 -9.14 -6.98
CA LEU A 24 -14.81 -8.36 -6.98
C LEU A 24 -15.79 -8.79 -8.09
N TRP A 25 -15.25 -9.18 -9.26
CA TRP A 25 -16.07 -9.72 -10.35
C TRP A 25 -16.58 -11.13 -10.06
N ALA A 26 -15.79 -11.97 -9.40
CA ALA A 26 -16.17 -13.34 -9.03
C ALA A 26 -17.20 -13.37 -7.88
N GLU A 27 -17.13 -12.42 -6.94
CA GLU A 27 -18.00 -12.34 -5.77
C GLU A 27 -18.70 -10.97 -5.64
N PRO A 28 -19.62 -10.64 -6.57
CA PRO A 28 -20.25 -9.32 -6.59
C PRO A 28 -21.09 -9.02 -5.34
N HIS A 29 -21.61 -10.04 -4.67
CA HIS A 29 -22.39 -9.92 -3.43
C HIS A 29 -21.54 -9.51 -2.21
N ASN A 30 -20.23 -9.77 -2.22
CA ASN A 30 -19.29 -9.37 -1.17
C ASN A 30 -18.54 -8.08 -1.49
N ALA A 31 -18.78 -7.47 -2.66
CA ALA A 31 -18.03 -6.33 -3.16
C ALA A 31 -18.13 -5.09 -2.26
N GLY A 32 -19.32 -4.78 -1.75
CA GLY A 32 -19.55 -3.61 -0.88
C GLY A 32 -18.72 -3.66 0.42
N PRO A 33 -18.86 -4.72 1.24
CA PRO A 33 -18.05 -4.91 2.44
C PRO A 33 -16.54 -4.97 2.15
N ALA A 34 -16.13 -5.61 1.05
CA ALA A 34 -14.73 -5.68 0.64
C ALA A 34 -14.15 -4.29 0.30
N LEU A 35 -14.91 -3.45 -0.42
CA LEU A 35 -14.52 -2.07 -0.73
C LEU A 35 -14.44 -1.20 0.53
N ALA A 36 -15.40 -1.35 1.46
CA ALA A 36 -15.40 -0.62 2.73
C ALA A 36 -14.15 -0.93 3.58
N ARG A 37 -13.80 -2.23 3.72
CA ARG A 37 -12.55 -2.66 4.37
C ARG A 37 -11.34 -2.02 3.68
N MET A 38 -11.35 -1.93 2.35
CA MET A 38 -10.25 -1.35 1.59
C MET A 38 -10.07 0.16 1.82
N VAL A 39 -11.16 0.91 2.04
CA VAL A 39 -11.09 2.33 2.41
C VAL A 39 -10.45 2.50 3.78
N VAL A 40 -10.89 1.72 4.77
CA VAL A 40 -10.30 1.71 6.12
C VAL A 40 -8.82 1.34 6.07
N GLU A 41 -8.47 0.33 5.26
CA GLU A 41 -7.08 -0.02 5.01
C GLU A 41 -6.28 1.18 4.48
N LYS A 42 -6.75 1.86 3.42
CA LYS A 42 -6.02 3.00 2.84
C LYS A 42 -5.81 4.12 3.85
N GLN A 43 -6.83 4.46 4.65
CA GLN A 43 -6.71 5.48 5.70
C GLN A 43 -5.68 5.10 6.76
N HIS A 44 -5.67 3.85 7.22
CA HIS A 44 -4.70 3.38 8.20
C HIS A 44 -3.26 3.42 7.67
N ALA A 45 -3.03 2.99 6.43
CA ALA A 45 -1.70 3.05 5.82
C ALA A 45 -1.23 4.49 5.61
N PHE A 46 -2.16 5.41 5.28
CA PHE A 46 -1.87 6.83 5.15
C PHE A 46 -1.47 7.44 6.50
N ALA A 47 -2.22 7.17 7.58
CA ALA A 47 -1.90 7.65 8.93
C ALA A 47 -0.53 7.15 9.40
N GLN A 48 -0.21 5.87 9.18
CA GLN A 48 1.11 5.32 9.48
C GLN A 48 2.22 5.98 8.66
N GLY A 49 1.97 6.27 7.39
CA GLY A 49 2.91 6.99 6.52
C GLY A 49 3.14 8.42 7.00
N ALA A 50 2.08 9.13 7.38
CA ALA A 50 2.14 10.49 7.90
C ALA A 50 2.94 10.56 9.21
N LEU A 51 2.71 9.63 10.16
CA LEU A 51 3.50 9.53 11.38
C LEU A 51 4.98 9.23 11.11
N ALA A 52 5.26 8.26 10.23
CA ALA A 52 6.63 7.91 9.87
C ALA A 52 7.37 9.07 9.19
N ALA A 53 6.68 9.82 8.33
CA ALA A 53 7.19 11.04 7.72
C ALA A 53 7.45 12.13 8.78
N GLY A 54 6.51 12.36 9.69
CA GLY A 54 6.66 13.32 10.79
C GLY A 54 7.87 13.01 11.67
N PHE A 55 8.09 11.74 12.02
CA PHE A 55 9.29 11.31 12.75
C PHE A 55 10.58 11.50 11.94
N ALA A 56 10.56 11.27 10.63
CA ALA A 56 11.72 11.50 9.78
C ALA A 56 12.06 13.00 9.69
N ILE A 57 11.04 13.86 9.55
CA ILE A 57 11.19 15.32 9.59
C ILE A 57 11.77 15.77 10.93
N ALA A 58 11.21 15.29 12.04
CA ALA A 58 11.68 15.63 13.39
C ALA A 58 13.14 15.22 13.65
N ARG A 59 13.64 14.20 12.94
CA ARG A 59 15.05 13.77 12.98
C ARG A 59 15.96 14.54 12.02
N GLY A 60 15.45 15.55 11.32
CA GLY A 60 16.20 16.31 10.32
C GLY A 60 16.57 15.50 9.08
N ALA A 61 15.78 14.48 8.73
CA ALA A 61 16.07 13.67 7.56
C ALA A 61 15.87 14.45 6.25
N GLU A 62 16.69 14.14 5.24
CA GLU A 62 16.56 14.69 3.90
C GLU A 62 15.15 14.42 3.31
N PRO A 63 14.57 15.34 2.51
CA PRO A 63 13.29 15.15 1.83
C PRO A 63 13.09 13.77 1.16
N ALA A 64 14.13 13.22 0.52
CA ALA A 64 14.06 11.89 -0.10
C ALA A 64 13.83 10.76 0.93
N ALA A 65 14.43 10.87 2.12
CA ALA A 65 14.26 9.93 3.22
C ALA A 65 12.88 10.07 3.89
N VAL A 66 12.35 11.30 3.98
CA VAL A 66 10.98 11.56 4.46
C VAL A 66 9.95 10.93 3.52
N ALA A 67 10.10 11.13 2.21
CA ALA A 67 9.23 10.51 1.21
C ALA A 67 9.30 8.98 1.25
N ALA A 68 10.51 8.41 1.42
CA ALA A 68 10.68 6.98 1.60
C ALA A 68 10.00 6.45 2.87
N ALA A 69 10.06 7.19 3.98
CA ALA A 69 9.38 6.85 5.23
C ALA A 69 7.85 6.89 5.08
N ALA A 70 7.31 7.88 4.37
CA ALA A 70 5.89 8.01 4.07
C ALA A 70 5.35 6.83 3.23
N LEU A 71 6.12 6.37 2.24
CA LEU A 71 5.71 5.30 1.32
C LEU A 71 5.96 3.88 1.86
N ARG A 72 6.76 3.73 2.92
CA ARG A 72 7.14 2.43 3.48
C ARG A 72 5.95 1.55 3.87
N PRO A 73 4.89 2.05 4.55
CA PRO A 73 3.74 1.23 4.94
C PRO A 73 2.97 0.70 3.72
N ALA A 74 2.80 1.52 2.68
CA ALA A 74 2.14 1.11 1.43
C ALA A 74 2.93 -0.01 0.73
N ARG A 75 4.25 0.10 0.65
CA ARG A 75 5.13 -0.94 0.08
C ARG A 75 5.07 -2.25 0.84
N GLN A 76 5.06 -2.20 2.17
CA GLN A 76 4.94 -3.41 3.00
C GLN A 76 3.61 -4.15 2.74
N ARG A 77 2.51 -3.41 2.62
CA ARG A 77 1.20 -4.01 2.31
C ARG A 77 1.11 -4.59 0.91
N VAL A 78 1.64 -3.91 -0.11
CA VAL A 78 1.67 -4.46 -1.47
C VAL A 78 2.42 -5.80 -1.49
N ARG A 79 3.59 -5.88 -0.82
CA ARG A 79 4.35 -7.13 -0.68
C ARG A 79 3.59 -8.20 0.11
N ARG A 80 2.87 -7.82 1.17
CA ARG A 80 2.03 -8.74 1.95
C ARG A 80 0.87 -9.30 1.12
N ASN A 81 0.18 -8.46 0.36
CA ASN A 81 -0.92 -8.86 -0.49
C ASN A 81 -0.46 -9.77 -1.64
N LEU A 82 0.74 -9.53 -2.18
CA LEU A 82 1.36 -10.45 -3.13
C LEU A 82 1.62 -11.83 -2.56
N LYS A 83 2.00 -11.93 -1.28
CA LYS A 83 2.18 -13.21 -0.57
C LYS A 83 0.86 -13.90 -0.25
N GLY A 84 -0.29 -13.26 -0.48
CA GLY A 84 -1.62 -13.80 -0.17
C GLY A 84 -2.11 -13.50 1.24
N GLU A 85 -1.32 -12.84 2.08
CA GLU A 85 -1.61 -12.60 3.51
C GLU A 85 -2.56 -11.40 3.78
N GLY A 86 -3.21 -10.86 2.76
CA GLY A 86 -4.08 -9.67 2.87
C GLY A 86 -5.14 -9.56 1.78
N LEU A 87 -5.50 -10.70 1.18
CA LEU A 87 -6.51 -10.81 0.13
C LEU A 87 -7.81 -11.48 0.60
N ALA A 88 -7.94 -11.78 1.90
CA ALA A 88 -9.14 -12.32 2.54
C ALA A 88 -9.96 -11.22 3.23
#